data_AF-A0A838QHU9-F1
#
_entry.id   AF-A0A838QHU9-F1
#
_cell.length_a   1.000
_cell.length_b   1.000
_cell.length_c   1.000
_cell.angle_alpha   90.00
_cell.angle_beta   90.00
_cell.angle_gamma   90.00
#
_symmetry.space_group_name_H-M   'P 1'
#
loop_
_entity.id
_entity.type
_entity.pdbx_description
1 polymer ?
#
loop_
_entity_poly.entity_id
_entity_poly.type
_entity_poly.pdbx_seq_one_letter_code
_entity_poly.pdbx_strand_id
1 'polypeptide(L)'
;AKEEARHFAFYRSVFKEVLDRDPNQALESAAKIMPAIDMPGVNMPHFRELADVVRRAGIYGPRDYLKIVEEQIKYWAIDKLDGLNDAGRKAQEKIMQIPARIERIAGVMEAKSKRKTFSFDVAFNREFVMD
;
A
#
# COMPACT_ATOMS: atom_id res chain seq x y z
N ALA A 1 -1.07 10.75 -14.46
CA ALA A 1 -0.48 11.25 -13.19
C ALA A 1 -1.23 12.46 -12.61
N LYS A 2 -1.39 13.58 -13.34
CA LYS A 2 -2.07 14.79 -12.79
C LYS A 2 -3.54 14.56 -12.37
N GLU A 3 -4.25 13.69 -13.08
CA GLU A 3 -5.63 13.29 -12.72
C GLU A 3 -5.67 12.43 -11.47
N GLU A 4 -4.87 11.37 -11.43
CA GLU A 4 -4.75 10.49 -10.25
C GLU A 4 -4.35 11.25 -8.98
N ALA A 5 -3.48 12.26 -9.10
CA ALA A 5 -3.14 13.12 -7.97
C ALA A 5 -4.36 13.88 -7.42
N ARG A 6 -5.28 14.32 -8.29
CA ARG A 6 -6.54 14.97 -7.88
C ARG A 6 -7.50 13.97 -7.25
N HIS A 7 -7.63 12.77 -7.83
CA HIS A 7 -8.47 11.71 -7.26
C HIS A 7 -7.98 11.31 -5.87
N PHE A 8 -6.67 11.07 -5.73
CA PHE A 8 -6.04 10.79 -4.45
C PHE A 8 -6.32 11.89 -3.41
N ALA A 9 -6.12 13.16 -3.78
CA ALA A 9 -6.39 14.30 -2.90
C ALA A 9 -7.88 14.40 -2.50
N PHE A 10 -8.79 14.11 -3.43
CA PHE A 10 -10.22 14.08 -3.15
C PHE A 10 -10.57 12.99 -2.14
N TYR A 11 -10.21 11.72 -2.42
CA TYR A 11 -10.58 10.60 -1.56
C TYR A 11 -9.96 10.68 -0.15
N ARG A 12 -8.70 11.10 -0.04
CA ARG A 12 -8.08 11.26 1.28
C ARG A 12 -8.72 12.38 2.10
N SER A 13 -9.23 13.42 1.45
CA SER A 13 -9.92 14.52 2.13
C SER A 13 -11.32 14.09 2.58
N VAL A 14 -12.05 13.34 1.75
CA VAL A 14 -13.33 12.76 2.13
C VAL A 14 -13.18 11.86 3.37
N PHE A 15 -12.18 10.98 3.39
CA PHE A 15 -11.98 10.12 4.55
C PHE A 15 -11.56 10.89 5.81
N LYS A 16 -10.86 12.02 5.66
CA LYS A 16 -10.58 12.91 6.78
C LYS A 16 -11.86 13.47 7.41
N GLU A 17 -12.80 13.94 6.58
CA GLU A 17 -14.11 14.41 7.08
C GLU A 17 -14.92 13.31 7.77
N VAL A 18 -14.76 12.05 7.34
CA VAL A 18 -15.38 10.89 8.00
C VAL A 18 -14.74 10.64 9.38
N LEU A 19 -13.40 10.67 9.47
CA LEU A 19 -12.67 10.53 10.74
C LEU A 19 -13.04 11.63 11.74
N ASP A 20 -13.19 12.88 11.28
CA ASP A 20 -13.53 14.00 12.16
C ASP A 20 -14.96 13.91 12.71
N ARG A 21 -15.86 13.15 12.07
CA ARG A 21 -17.26 12.96 12.48
C ARG A 21 -17.48 11.69 13.32
N ASP A 22 -16.89 10.58 12.90
CA ASP A 22 -16.99 9.29 13.59
C ASP A 22 -15.63 8.56 13.57
N PRO A 23 -14.71 8.92 14.46
CA PRO A 23 -13.35 8.38 14.44
C PRO A 23 -13.32 6.88 14.75
N ASN A 24 -14.25 6.37 15.56
CA ASN A 24 -14.28 4.96 15.95
C ASN A 24 -14.63 4.08 14.75
N GLN A 25 -15.76 4.34 14.10
CA GLN A 25 -16.20 3.52 12.97
C GLN A 25 -15.28 3.69 11.75
N ALA A 26 -14.74 4.89 11.55
CA ALA A 26 -13.76 5.17 10.49
C ALA A 26 -12.49 4.33 10.67
N LEU A 27 -11.90 4.31 11.87
CA LEU A 27 -10.70 3.52 12.17
C LEU A 27 -10.98 2.01 12.03
N GLU A 28 -12.11 1.53 12.52
CA GLU A 28 -12.51 0.12 12.36
C GLU A 28 -12.62 -0.27 10.87
N SER A 29 -13.19 0.61 10.04
CA SER A 29 -13.29 0.41 8.60
C SER A 29 -11.90 0.36 7.94
N ALA A 30 -11.04 1.35 8.23
CA ALA A 30 -9.67 1.39 7.71
C ALA A 30 -8.86 0.15 8.11
N ALA A 31 -8.99 -0.30 9.35
CA ALA A 31 -8.30 -1.47 9.89
C ALA A 31 -8.71 -2.81 9.25
N LYS A 32 -9.87 -2.87 8.57
CA LYS A 32 -10.30 -4.05 7.79
C LYS A 32 -9.62 -4.13 6.44
N ILE A 33 -9.35 -2.99 5.83
CA ILE A 33 -8.77 -2.89 4.48
C ILE A 33 -7.24 -2.86 4.53
N MET A 34 -6.65 -2.12 5.48
CA MET A 34 -5.20 -1.95 5.54
C MET A 34 -4.50 -3.14 6.25
N PRO A 35 -3.33 -3.59 5.76
CA PRO A 35 -2.63 -3.21 4.52
C PRO A 35 -2.97 -4.09 3.30
N ALA A 36 -4.00 -4.93 3.40
CA ALA A 36 -4.29 -5.98 2.41
C ALA A 36 -5.11 -5.45 1.22
N ILE A 37 -4.63 -4.37 0.59
CA ILE A 37 -5.27 -3.84 -0.63
C ILE A 37 -4.81 -4.70 -1.81
N ASP A 38 -5.73 -5.45 -2.38
CA ASP A 38 -5.48 -6.17 -3.62
C ASP A 38 -5.33 -5.18 -4.79
N MET A 39 -4.29 -5.39 -5.59
CA MET A 39 -4.05 -4.56 -6.76
C MET A 39 -5.14 -4.79 -7.80
N PRO A 40 -5.70 -3.73 -8.41
CA PRO A 40 -6.61 -3.87 -9.53
C PRO A 40 -5.83 -4.50 -10.70
N GLY A 41 -6.10 -5.77 -10.96
CA GLY A 41 -5.32 -6.59 -11.92
C GLY A 41 -4.67 -7.83 -11.31
N VAL A 42 -4.86 -8.13 -10.02
CA VAL A 42 -4.34 -9.35 -9.39
C VAL A 42 -4.78 -10.65 -10.10
N ASN A 43 -5.92 -10.61 -10.80
CA ASN A 43 -6.46 -11.72 -11.59
C ASN A 43 -5.90 -11.80 -13.02
N MET A 44 -5.01 -10.90 -13.42
CA MET A 44 -4.37 -10.91 -14.73
C MET A 44 -3.40 -12.10 -14.84
N PRO A 45 -3.31 -12.77 -16.00
CA PRO A 45 -2.24 -13.72 -16.26
C PRO A 45 -0.86 -13.13 -15.96
N HIS A 46 0.02 -13.91 -15.36
CA HIS A 46 1.40 -13.50 -15.04
C HIS A 46 1.53 -12.26 -14.12
N PHE A 47 0.46 -11.84 -13.41
CA PHE A 47 0.49 -10.65 -12.55
C PHE A 47 1.69 -10.61 -11.60
N ARG A 48 2.02 -11.74 -10.95
CA ARG A 48 3.14 -11.82 -10.00
C ARG A 48 4.51 -11.59 -10.66
N GLU A 49 4.69 -12.04 -11.89
CA GLU A 49 5.93 -11.87 -12.64
C GLU A 49 6.06 -10.42 -13.13
N LEU A 50 4.98 -9.85 -13.64
CA LEU A 50 4.92 -8.43 -14.02
C LEU A 50 5.14 -7.51 -12.81
N ALA A 51 4.54 -7.82 -11.66
CA ALA A 51 4.77 -7.09 -10.43
C ALA A 51 6.24 -7.17 -9.96
N ASP A 52 6.91 -8.30 -10.15
CA ASP A 52 8.35 -8.44 -9.84
C ASP A 52 9.20 -7.58 -10.79
N VAL A 53 8.86 -7.52 -12.08
CA VAL A 53 9.51 -6.63 -13.06
C VAL A 53 9.33 -5.16 -12.67
N VAL A 54 8.10 -4.73 -12.36
CA VAL A 54 7.78 -3.36 -11.95
C VAL A 54 8.56 -2.96 -10.69
N ARG A 55 8.65 -3.87 -9.72
CA ARG A 55 9.45 -3.68 -8.50
C ARG A 55 10.94 -3.53 -8.81
N ARG A 56 11.51 -4.43 -9.62
CA ARG A 56 12.94 -4.42 -9.98
C ARG A 56 13.31 -3.21 -10.84
N ALA A 57 12.38 -2.70 -11.64
CA ALA A 57 12.54 -1.47 -12.41
C ALA A 57 12.45 -0.20 -11.53
N GLY A 58 12.13 -0.33 -10.24
CA GLY A 58 11.97 0.81 -9.33
C GLY A 58 10.72 1.66 -9.62
N ILE A 59 9.72 1.11 -10.32
CA ILE A 59 8.49 1.83 -10.68
C ILE A 59 7.51 1.82 -9.50
N TYR A 60 7.28 0.64 -8.92
CA TYR A 60 6.42 0.48 -7.75
C TYR A 60 6.77 -0.80 -6.99
N GLY A 61 6.94 -0.68 -5.68
CA GLY A 61 7.16 -1.82 -4.81
C GLY A 61 6.73 -1.60 -3.36
N PRO A 62 7.12 -2.52 -2.46
CA PRO A 62 6.78 -2.43 -1.03
C PRO A 62 7.21 -1.11 -0.37
N ARG A 63 8.34 -0.51 -0.81
CA ARG A 63 8.83 0.78 -0.32
C ARG A 63 7.94 1.96 -0.71
N ASP A 64 7.41 1.94 -1.93
CA ASP A 64 6.49 2.98 -2.39
C ASP A 64 5.14 2.86 -1.70
N TYR A 65 4.66 1.62 -1.51
CA TYR A 65 3.46 1.37 -0.72
C TYR A 65 3.62 1.83 0.73
N LEU A 66 4.78 1.58 1.36
CA LEU A 66 5.09 2.08 2.70
C LEU A 66 4.96 3.61 2.77
N LYS A 67 5.59 4.35 1.85
CA LYS A 67 5.51 5.82 1.80
C LYS A 67 4.07 6.31 1.71
N ILE A 68 3.24 5.66 0.88
CA ILE A 68 1.82 6.00 0.75
C ILE A 68 1.10 5.80 2.08
N VAL A 69 1.32 4.66 2.75
CA VAL A 69 0.69 4.36 4.05
C VAL A 69 1.12 5.36 5.12
N GLU A 70 2.41 5.69 5.20
CA GLU A 70 2.93 6.69 6.13
C GLU A 70 2.37 8.08 5.85
N GLU A 71 2.27 8.47 4.58
CA GLU A 71 1.64 9.73 4.18
C GLU A 71 0.17 9.78 4.62
N GLN A 72 -0.59 8.69 4.44
CA GLN A 72 -2.00 8.65 4.83
C GLN A 72 -2.17 8.72 6.35
N ILE A 73 -1.40 7.93 7.12
CA ILE A 73 -1.43 7.96 8.58
C ILE A 73 -1.14 9.38 9.09
N LYS A 74 -0.13 10.04 8.51
CA LYS A 74 0.24 11.42 8.85
C LYS A 74 -0.82 12.44 8.45
N TYR A 75 -1.37 12.34 7.23
CA TYR A 75 -2.39 13.28 6.73
C TYR A 75 -3.67 13.23 7.57
N TRP A 76 -4.07 12.03 7.98
CA TRP A 76 -5.24 11.81 8.83
C TRP A 76 -4.96 12.00 10.33
N ALA A 77 -3.69 12.20 10.71
CA ALA A 77 -3.26 12.35 12.11
C ALA A 77 -3.76 11.21 13.01
N ILE A 78 -3.73 9.98 12.50
CA ILE A 78 -4.27 8.79 13.20
C ILE A 78 -3.60 8.60 14.56
N ASP A 79 -2.32 8.93 14.69
CA ASP A 79 -1.54 8.86 15.93
C ASP A 79 -2.03 9.81 17.03
N LYS A 80 -2.79 10.84 16.66
CA LYS A 80 -3.26 11.90 17.56
C LYS A 80 -4.75 11.84 17.86
N LEU A 81 -5.47 10.86 17.29
CA LEU A 81 -6.89 10.68 17.58
C LEU A 81 -7.08 10.25 19.03
N ASP A 82 -7.90 10.98 19.76
CA ASP A 82 -8.30 10.74 21.14
C ASP A 82 -9.82 10.51 21.23
N GLY A 83 -10.35 10.34 22.45
CA GLY A 83 -11.79 10.10 22.66
C GLY A 83 -12.31 8.77 22.08
N LEU A 84 -11.41 7.86 21.67
CA LEU A 84 -11.75 6.58 21.08
C LEU A 84 -12.32 5.60 22.11
N ASN A 85 -13.28 4.78 21.70
CA ASN A 85 -13.74 3.61 22.43
C ASN A 85 -12.74 2.44 22.28
N ASP A 86 -13.02 1.30 22.91
CA ASP A 86 -12.13 0.12 22.85
C ASP A 86 -11.87 -0.39 21.43
N ALA A 87 -12.90 -0.40 20.58
CA ALA A 87 -12.78 -0.87 19.19
C ALA A 87 -11.94 0.11 18.35
N GLY A 88 -12.18 1.42 18.49
CA GLY A 88 -11.42 2.48 17.85
C GLY A 88 -9.95 2.46 18.26
N ARG A 89 -9.65 2.31 19.57
CA ARG A 89 -8.26 2.18 20.07
C ARG A 89 -7.55 0.97 19.47
N LYS A 90 -8.19 -0.20 19.48
CA LYS A 90 -7.62 -1.42 18.90
C LYS A 90 -7.36 -1.26 17.39
N ALA A 91 -8.26 -0.58 16.68
CA ALA A 91 -8.10 -0.28 15.27
C ALA A 91 -6.94 0.69 15.01
N GLN A 92 -6.83 1.76 15.80
CA GLN A 92 -5.72 2.71 15.78
C GLN A 92 -4.38 1.99 15.98
N GLU A 93 -4.25 1.20 17.05
CA GLU A 93 -3.03 0.43 17.35
C GLU A 93 -2.65 -0.51 16.20
N LYS A 94 -3.63 -1.23 15.63
CA LYS A 94 -3.40 -2.11 14.49
C LYS A 94 -2.88 -1.34 13.28
N ILE A 95 -3.46 -0.18 12.95
CA ILE A 95 -3.04 0.66 11.83
C ILE A 95 -1.62 1.19 12.06
N MET A 96 -1.32 1.67 13.27
CA MET A 96 0.00 2.22 13.60
C MET A 96 1.15 1.20 13.52
N GLN A 97 0.86 -0.10 13.59
CA GLN A 97 1.85 -1.18 13.41
C GLN A 97 2.14 -1.51 11.93
N ILE A 98 1.31 -1.04 11.00
CA ILE A 98 1.41 -1.40 9.58
C ILE A 98 2.74 -0.95 8.94
N PRO A 99 3.21 0.29 9.12
CA PRO A 99 4.46 0.75 8.50
C PRO A 99 5.65 -0.17 8.83
N ALA A 100 5.84 -0.49 10.10
CA ALA A 100 6.91 -1.38 10.56
C ALA A 100 6.81 -2.80 9.96
N ARG A 101 5.58 -3.29 9.74
CA ARG A 101 5.36 -4.59 9.10
C ARG A 101 5.74 -4.55 7.61
N ILE A 102 5.36 -3.49 6.88
CA ILE A 102 5.70 -3.33 5.46
C ILE A 102 7.21 -3.15 5.29
N GLU A 103 7.84 -2.32 6.13
CA GLU A 103 9.29 -2.10 6.17
C GLU A 103 10.06 -3.43 6.27
N ARG A 104 9.66 -4.30 7.20
CA ARG A 104 10.25 -5.64 7.34
C ARG A 104 10.09 -6.50 6.09
N ILE A 105 8.90 -6.48 5.47
CA ILE A 105 8.63 -7.25 4.25
C ILE A 105 9.48 -6.73 3.09
N ALA A 106 9.59 -5.41 2.95
CA ALA A 106 10.42 -4.77 1.93
C ALA A 106 11.88 -5.23 2.06
N GLY A 107 12.45 -5.14 3.28
CA GLY A 107 13.83 -5.58 3.52
C GLY A 107 14.07 -7.06 3.25
N VAL A 108 13.12 -7.94 3.61
CA VAL A 108 13.23 -9.38 3.30
C VAL A 108 13.16 -9.65 1.80
N MET A 109 12.30 -8.94 1.06
CA MET A 109 12.20 -9.07 -0.39
C MET A 109 13.46 -8.58 -1.11
N GLU A 110 14.01 -7.45 -0.67
CA GLU A 110 15.26 -6.88 -1.17
C GLU A 110 16.43 -7.85 -0.93
N ALA A 111 16.58 -8.37 0.28
CA ALA A 111 17.65 -9.32 0.64
C ALA A 111 17.56 -10.66 -0.13
N LYS A 112 16.37 -11.05 -0.56
CA LYS A 112 16.14 -12.27 -1.36
C LYS A 112 16.16 -12.02 -2.86
N SER A 113 16.26 -10.77 -3.30
CA SER A 113 16.29 -10.43 -4.72
C SER A 113 17.55 -11.03 -5.34
N LYS A 114 17.34 -11.83 -6.39
CA LYS A 114 18.39 -12.44 -7.20
C LYS A 114 18.12 -12.10 -8.64
N ARG A 115 19.17 -12.10 -9.44
CA ARG A 115 19.10 -12.00 -10.89
C ARG A 115 18.09 -13.02 -11.43
N LYS A 116 17.15 -12.56 -12.26
CA LYS A 116 16.06 -13.37 -12.80
C LYS A 116 15.79 -13.00 -14.25
N THR A 117 15.56 -14.02 -15.07
CA THR A 117 15.14 -13.88 -16.47
C THR A 117 13.62 -13.87 -16.55
N PHE A 118 13.07 -13.02 -17.41
CA PHE A 118 11.65 -12.90 -17.68
C PHE A 118 11.38 -13.00 -19.18
N SER A 119 10.20 -13.48 -19.54
CA SER A 119 9.66 -13.49 -20.90
C SER A 119 8.14 -13.37 -20.81
N PHE A 120 7.54 -12.58 -21.71
CA PHE A 120 6.10 -12.36 -21.75
C PHE A 120 5.60 -12.31 -23.19
N ASP A 121 4.37 -12.80 -23.41
CA ASP A 121 3.71 -12.76 -24.73
C ASP A 121 3.59 -11.34 -25.28
N VAL A 122 3.28 -10.36 -24.41
CA VAL A 122 3.18 -8.93 -24.80
C VAL A 122 4.51 -8.35 -25.31
N ALA A 123 5.63 -8.99 -24.97
CA ALA A 123 6.97 -8.64 -25.44
C ALA A 123 7.46 -9.58 -26.54
N PHE A 124 6.54 -10.27 -27.25
CA PHE A 124 6.83 -11.25 -28.29
C PHE A 124 7.75 -12.39 -27.79
N ASN A 125 7.59 -12.79 -26.53
CA ASN A 125 8.40 -13.82 -25.88
C ASN A 125 9.91 -13.56 -25.91
N ARG A 126 10.31 -12.28 -26.00
CA ARG A 126 11.72 -11.88 -25.87
C ARG A 126 12.16 -11.99 -24.42
N GLU A 127 13.29 -12.66 -24.21
CA GLU A 127 13.91 -12.77 -22.90
C GLU A 127 14.65 -11.48 -22.51
N PHE A 128 14.55 -11.12 -21.23
CA PHE A 128 15.36 -10.08 -20.62
C PHE A 128 15.68 -10.42 -19.17
N VAL A 129 16.77 -9.85 -18.66
CA VAL A 129 17.29 -10.17 -17.33
C VAL A 129 17.25 -8.93 -16.45
N MET A 130 16.83 -9.11 -15.20
CA MET A 130 16.85 -8.04 -14.19
C MET A 130 17.54 -8.52 -12.92
N ASP A 131 18.24 -7.60 -12.27
CA ASP A 131 18.91 -7.82 -10.98
C ASP A 131 17.94 -7.81 -9.79
#